data_AF-A0A2V6CCX7-F1
#
_entry.id   AF-A0A2V6CCX7-F1
#
_cell.length_a   1.000
_cell.length_b   1.000
_cell.length_c   1.000
_cell.angle_alpha   90.00
_cell.angle_beta   90.00
_cell.angle_gamma   90.00
#
_symmetry.space_group_name_H-M   'P 1'
#
loop_
_entity.id
_entity.type
_entity.pdbx_description
1 polymer ?
#
loop_
_entity_poly.entity_id
_entity_poly.type
_entity_poly.pdbx_seq_one_letter_code
_entity_poly.pdbx_strand_id
1 'polypeptide(L)'
;MEKQLERAKKNADGAERLYKIGVLAKVEVEQRLLKVVRSESDLANMRVAQAKEAVAEQESRVASGENAKGELASAKATLAQLTEAAQIAAAKRERAELEFAEANVRRQQKLLKLGSAHKSDVDRAEEKLAELKAPKN
;
A
#
# COMPACT_ATOMS: atom_id res chain seq x y z
N MET A 1 13.19 0.23 2.15
CA MET A 1 11.92 -0.27 1.59
C MET A 1 12.06 -0.87 0.19
N GLU A 2 13.00 -0.45 -0.65
CA GLU A 2 13.16 -1.01 -2.01
C GLU A 2 13.42 -2.52 -2.02
N LYS A 3 14.33 -3.00 -1.16
CA LYS A 3 14.55 -4.45 -0.95
C LYS A 3 13.29 -5.19 -0.47
N GLN A 4 12.41 -4.52 0.29
CA GLN A 4 11.16 -5.13 0.75
C GLN A 4 10.14 -5.23 -0.38
N LEU A 5 10.02 -4.19 -1.21
CA LEU A 5 9.19 -4.20 -2.40
C LEU A 5 9.65 -5.28 -3.39
N GLU A 6 10.95 -5.39 -3.63
CA GLU A 6 11.50 -6.44 -4.50
C GLU A 6 11.18 -7.85 -3.98
N ARG A 7 11.36 -8.09 -2.67
CA ARG A 7 10.98 -9.35 -2.04
C ARG A 7 9.47 -9.62 -2.15
N ALA A 8 8.63 -8.60 -1.97
CA ALA A 8 7.19 -8.74 -2.13
C ALA A 8 6.82 -9.11 -3.57
N LYS A 9 7.44 -8.47 -4.58
CA LYS A 9 7.24 -8.78 -6.00
C LYS A 9 7.66 -10.20 -6.33
N LYS A 10 8.85 -10.63 -5.91
CA LYS A 10 9.34 -12.01 -6.11
C LYS A 10 8.43 -13.05 -5.46
N ASN A 11 7.82 -12.74 -4.33
CA ASN A 11 6.91 -13.66 -3.63
C ASN A 11 5.53 -13.73 -4.30
N ALA A 12 5.05 -12.61 -4.86
CA ALA A 12 3.82 -12.56 -5.63
C ALA A 12 3.98 -13.17 -7.03
N ASP A 13 5.20 -13.15 -7.56
CA ASP A 13 5.52 -13.77 -8.84
C ASP A 13 5.26 -15.28 -8.81
N GLY A 14 4.58 -15.77 -9.85
CA GLY A 14 4.14 -17.16 -9.92
C GLY A 14 3.08 -17.60 -8.88
N ALA A 15 2.59 -16.71 -7.99
CA ALA A 15 1.59 -17.08 -6.99
C ALA A 15 0.28 -17.58 -7.62
N GLU A 16 -0.13 -16.99 -8.75
CA GLU A 16 -1.30 -17.45 -9.50
C GLU A 16 -1.12 -18.88 -10.04
N ARG A 17 0.07 -19.21 -10.56
CA ARG A 17 0.39 -20.57 -11.00
C ARG A 17 0.30 -21.54 -9.83
N LEU A 18 0.86 -21.19 -8.67
CA LEU A 18 0.80 -22.02 -7.47
C LEU A 18 -0.63 -22.28 -6.98
N TYR A 19 -1.52 -21.28 -7.09
CA TYR A 19 -2.95 -21.49 -6.83
C TYR A 19 -3.61 -22.43 -7.83
N LYS A 20 -3.34 -22.28 -9.14
CA LYS A 20 -3.92 -23.14 -10.19
C LYS A 20 -3.55 -24.61 -10.02
N ILE A 21 -2.35 -24.90 -9.52
CA ILE A 21 -1.89 -26.27 -9.25
C ILE A 21 -2.22 -26.77 -7.83
N GLY A 22 -2.99 -26.00 -7.05
CA GLY A 22 -3.46 -26.39 -5.72
C GLY A 22 -2.42 -26.29 -4.59
N VAL A 23 -1.28 -25.66 -4.82
CA VAL A 23 -0.22 -25.49 -3.80
C VAL A 23 -0.54 -24.35 -2.83
N LEU A 24 -1.19 -23.27 -3.32
CA LEU A 24 -1.60 -22.15 -2.48
C LEU A 24 -3.12 -22.02 -2.45
N ALA A 25 -3.67 -21.60 -1.32
CA ALA A 25 -5.04 -21.14 -1.24
C ALA A 25 -5.19 -19.78 -1.94
N LYS A 26 -6.40 -19.50 -2.46
CA LYS A 26 -6.71 -18.21 -3.10
C LYS A 26 -6.41 -17.01 -2.19
N VAL A 27 -6.67 -17.13 -0.89
CA VAL A 27 -6.40 -16.07 0.10
C VAL A 27 -4.91 -15.72 0.18
N GLU A 28 -4.03 -16.71 0.03
CA GLU A 28 -2.59 -16.49 0.10
C GLU A 28 -2.08 -15.72 -1.12
N VAL A 29 -2.64 -15.99 -2.31
CA VAL A 29 -2.32 -15.22 -3.52
C VAL A 29 -2.74 -13.77 -3.36
N GLU A 30 -3.98 -13.54 -2.92
CA GLU A 30 -4.50 -12.19 -2.68
C GLU A 30 -3.69 -11.43 -1.62
N GLN A 31 -3.27 -12.10 -0.54
CA GLN A 31 -2.39 -11.51 0.47
C GLN A 31 -1.01 -11.14 -0.06
N ARG A 32 -0.40 -11.98 -0.92
CA ARG A 32 0.89 -11.69 -1.55
C ARG A 32 0.80 -10.48 -2.47
N LEU A 33 -0.27 -10.37 -3.26
CA LEU A 33 -0.54 -9.21 -4.10
C LEU A 33 -0.77 -7.94 -3.26
N LEU A 34 -1.58 -8.03 -2.20
CA LEU A 34 -1.81 -6.91 -1.29
C LEU A 34 -0.51 -6.42 -0.64
N LYS A 35 0.40 -7.34 -0.30
CA LYS A 35 1.71 -7.00 0.26
C LYS A 35 2.56 -6.17 -0.70
N VAL A 36 2.51 -6.44 -2.01
CA VAL A 36 3.19 -5.62 -3.03
C VAL A 36 2.66 -4.20 -2.99
N VAL A 37 1.34 -4.02 -3.05
CA VAL A 37 0.72 -2.68 -3.07
C VAL A 37 1.03 -1.89 -1.79
N ARG A 38 1.03 -2.54 -0.62
CA ARG A 38 1.45 -1.92 0.64
C ARG A 38 2.90 -1.45 0.59
N SER A 39 3.81 -2.32 0.14
CA SER A 39 5.23 -1.96 0.01
C SER A 39 5.49 -0.85 -1.02
N GLU A 40 4.68 -0.74 -2.08
CA GLU A 40 4.75 0.38 -3.04
C GLU A 40 4.37 1.70 -2.38
N SER A 41 3.25 1.72 -1.62
CA SER A 41 2.82 2.89 -0.87
C SER A 41 3.84 3.31 0.20
N ASP A 42 4.39 2.36 0.95
CA ASP A 42 5.39 2.65 1.98
C ASP A 42 6.69 3.21 1.37
N LEU A 43 7.11 2.71 0.21
CA LEU A 43 8.26 3.25 -0.52
C LEU A 43 8.01 4.68 -1.00
N ALA A 44 6.83 4.96 -1.55
CA ALA A 44 6.48 6.29 -2.01
C ALA A 44 6.46 7.31 -0.86
N ASN A 45 5.87 6.94 0.28
CA ASN A 45 5.87 7.78 1.49
C ASN A 45 7.28 8.06 2.02
N MET A 46 8.16 7.04 2.01
CA MET A 46 9.55 7.22 2.42
C MET A 46 10.31 8.19 1.49
N ARG A 47 10.09 8.10 0.17
CA ARG A 47 10.69 9.04 -0.79
C ARG A 47 10.19 10.47 -0.58
N VAL A 48 8.91 10.66 -0.23
CA VAL A 48 8.38 11.98 0.15
C VAL A 48 9.06 12.50 1.41
N ALA A 49 9.26 11.66 2.44
CA ALA A 49 9.95 12.07 3.66
C ALA A 49 11.39 12.53 3.37
N GLN A 50 12.14 11.74 2.58
CA GLN A 50 13.50 12.11 2.15
C GLN A 50 13.53 13.42 1.34
N ALA A 51 12.56 13.61 0.44
CA ALA A 51 12.47 14.85 -0.34
C ALA A 51 12.13 16.07 0.53
N LYS A 52 11.33 15.90 1.59
CA LYS A 52 11.06 16.98 2.57
C LYS A 52 12.32 17.37 3.33
N GLU A 53 13.12 16.40 3.76
CA GLU A 53 14.41 16.65 4.41
C GLU A 53 15.37 17.41 3.48
N ALA A 54 15.47 17.00 2.20
CA ALA A 54 16.30 17.67 1.21
C ALA A 54 15.85 19.11 0.92
N VAL A 55 14.53 19.36 0.87
CA VAL A 55 14.01 20.74 0.73
C VAL A 55 14.36 21.57 1.96
N ALA A 56 14.21 21.04 3.17
CA ALA A 56 14.55 21.76 4.40
C ALA A 56 16.05 22.12 4.48
N GLU A 57 16.93 21.20 4.08
CA GLU A 57 18.37 21.46 3.99
C GLU A 57 18.67 22.60 2.99
N GLN A 58 18.03 22.57 1.82
CA GLN A 58 18.23 23.57 0.79
C GLN A 58 17.67 24.95 1.19
N GLU A 59 16.56 24.99 1.93
CA GLU A 59 16.03 26.21 2.51
C GLU A 59 17.01 26.82 3.52
N SER A 60 17.66 25.99 4.34
CA SER A 60 18.70 26.46 5.27
C SER A 60 19.90 27.05 4.54
N ARG A 61 20.37 26.44 3.44
CA ARG A 61 21.50 26.95 2.64
C ARG A 61 21.19 28.31 2.01
N VAL A 62 19.99 28.46 1.44
CA VAL A 62 19.53 29.75 0.90
C VAL A 62 19.42 30.81 2.00
N ALA A 63 18.95 30.44 3.20
CA ALA A 63 18.88 31.34 4.35
C ALA A 63 20.26 31.80 4.85
N SER A 64 21.28 30.93 4.75
CA SER A 64 22.68 31.24 5.06
C SER A 64 23.37 32.12 3.98
N GLY A 65 22.66 32.52 2.93
CA GLY A 65 23.17 33.41 1.90
C GLY A 65 23.86 32.70 0.72
N GLU A 66 23.84 31.37 0.67
CA GLU A 66 24.28 30.64 -0.52
C GLU A 66 23.31 30.90 -1.68
N ASN A 67 23.83 31.18 -2.87
CA ASN A 67 22.99 31.39 -4.06
C ASN A 67 22.51 30.04 -4.63
N ALA A 68 21.62 29.40 -3.88
CA ALA A 68 21.16 28.04 -4.10
C ALA A 68 19.65 27.99 -4.47
N LYS A 69 19.11 29.12 -4.97
CA LYS A 69 17.68 29.29 -5.30
C LYS A 69 17.20 28.37 -6.43
N GLY A 70 18.06 28.10 -7.42
CA GLY A 70 17.74 27.17 -8.52
C GLY A 70 17.61 25.72 -8.05
N GLU A 71 18.52 25.28 -7.19
CA GLU A 71 18.47 23.98 -6.54
C GLU A 71 17.26 23.84 -5.61
N LEU A 72 16.90 24.92 -4.88
CA LEU A 72 15.68 24.94 -4.06
C LEU A 72 14.41 24.77 -4.90
N ALA A 73 14.32 25.46 -6.04
CA ALA A 73 13.20 25.31 -6.96
C ALA A 73 13.10 23.87 -7.52
N SER A 74 14.24 23.27 -7.90
CA SER A 74 14.31 21.87 -8.35
C SER A 74 13.90 20.88 -7.26
N ALA A 75 14.36 21.07 -6.03
CA ALA A 75 14.00 20.23 -4.89
C ALA A 75 12.50 20.31 -4.58
N LYS A 76 11.90 21.52 -4.64
CA LYS A 76 10.45 21.70 -4.46
C LYS A 76 9.62 21.06 -5.57
N ALA A 77 10.06 21.17 -6.83
CA ALA A 77 9.42 20.49 -7.95
C ALA A 77 9.47 18.96 -7.79
N THR A 78 10.61 18.42 -7.36
CA THR A 78 10.79 16.99 -7.08
C THR A 78 9.89 16.54 -5.93
N LEU A 79 9.79 17.32 -4.86
CA LEU A 79 8.89 17.04 -3.73
C LEU A 79 7.43 17.00 -4.19
N ALA A 80 7.00 17.92 -5.05
CA ALA A 80 5.64 17.93 -5.58
C ALA A 80 5.33 16.65 -6.38
N GLN A 81 6.22 16.25 -7.29
CA GLN A 81 6.07 15.02 -8.07
C GLN A 81 6.02 13.76 -7.19
N LEU A 82 6.90 13.67 -6.19
CA LEU A 82 6.91 12.54 -5.26
C LEU A 82 5.66 12.51 -4.38
N THR A 83 5.13 13.67 -4.01
CA THR A 83 3.89 13.78 -3.22
C THR A 83 2.69 13.29 -4.03
N GLU A 84 2.59 13.68 -5.29
CA GLU A 84 1.55 13.18 -6.20
C GLU A 84 1.65 11.66 -6.37
N ALA A 85 2.85 11.15 -6.62
CA ALA A 85 3.09 9.70 -6.72
C ALA A 85 2.70 8.94 -5.43
N ALA A 86 2.98 9.52 -4.26
CA ALA A 86 2.59 8.94 -2.97
C ALA A 86 1.07 8.94 -2.77
N GLN A 87 0.36 10.00 -3.18
CA GLN A 87 -1.10 10.04 -3.15
C GLN A 87 -1.73 8.97 -4.06
N ILE A 88 -1.20 8.81 -5.27
CA ILE A 88 -1.65 7.75 -6.20
C ILE A 88 -1.41 6.37 -5.59
N ALA A 89 -0.22 6.13 -5.01
CA ALA A 89 0.10 4.86 -4.37
C ALA A 89 -0.77 4.59 -3.13
N ALA A 90 -1.09 5.62 -2.34
CA ALA A 90 -2.00 5.53 -1.20
C ALA A 90 -3.42 5.18 -1.66
N ALA A 91 -3.96 5.86 -2.67
CA ALA A 91 -5.27 5.56 -3.23
C ALA A 91 -5.34 4.12 -3.80
N LYS A 92 -4.28 3.66 -4.47
CA LYS A 92 -4.16 2.28 -4.95
C LYS A 92 -4.17 1.28 -3.79
N ARG A 93 -3.45 1.56 -2.71
CA ARG A 93 -3.43 0.74 -1.50
C ARG A 93 -4.81 0.66 -0.86
N GLU A 94 -5.49 1.79 -0.69
CA GLU A 94 -6.82 1.82 -0.08
C GLU A 94 -7.83 0.99 -0.87
N ARG A 95 -7.85 1.14 -2.20
CA ARG A 95 -8.68 0.31 -3.08
C ARG A 95 -8.36 -1.17 -2.94
N ALA A 96 -7.08 -1.54 -2.97
CA ALA A 96 -6.66 -2.94 -2.82
C ALA A 96 -7.02 -3.53 -1.44
N GLU A 97 -6.94 -2.75 -0.36
CA GLU A 97 -7.33 -3.17 0.98
C GLU A 97 -8.85 -3.37 1.09
N LEU A 98 -9.65 -2.50 0.47
CA LEU A 98 -11.09 -2.65 0.38
C LEU A 98 -11.49 -3.89 -0.41
N GLU A 99 -10.94 -4.07 -1.62
CA GLU A 99 -11.22 -5.23 -2.47
C GLU A 99 -10.86 -6.54 -1.77
N PHE A 100 -9.73 -6.58 -1.06
CA PHE A 100 -9.33 -7.74 -0.26
C PHE A 100 -10.32 -8.04 0.87
N ALA A 101 -10.76 -7.02 1.61
CA ALA A 101 -11.72 -7.17 2.69
C ALA A 101 -13.09 -7.64 2.17
N GLU A 102 -13.57 -7.08 1.06
CA GLU A 102 -14.82 -7.51 0.42
C GLU A 102 -14.75 -8.95 -0.07
N ALA A 103 -13.63 -9.35 -0.68
CA ALA A 103 -13.40 -10.74 -1.08
C ALA A 103 -13.39 -11.69 0.13
N ASN A 104 -12.85 -11.25 1.27
CA ASN A 104 -12.88 -12.02 2.50
C ASN A 104 -14.30 -12.20 3.05
N VAL A 105 -15.09 -11.13 3.13
CA VAL A 105 -16.51 -11.21 3.56
C VAL A 105 -17.28 -12.20 2.70
N ARG A 106 -17.19 -12.09 1.37
CA ARG A 106 -17.85 -13.02 0.44
C ARG A 106 -17.43 -14.47 0.67
N ARG A 107 -16.16 -14.70 0.98
CA ARG A 107 -15.63 -16.05 1.27
C ARG A 107 -16.18 -16.59 2.59
N GLN A 108 -16.17 -15.81 3.66
CA GLN A 108 -16.69 -16.24 4.96
C GLN A 108 -18.20 -16.52 4.88
N GLN A 109 -18.96 -15.67 4.19
CA GLN A 109 -20.38 -15.91 3.93
C GLN A 109 -20.62 -17.22 3.16
N LYS A 110 -19.77 -17.53 2.17
CA LYS A 110 -19.85 -18.81 1.44
C LYS A 110 -19.52 -20.00 2.34
N LEU A 111 -18.48 -19.91 3.16
CA LEU A 111 -18.09 -20.98 4.08
C LEU A 111 -19.16 -21.22 5.15
N LEU A 112 -19.79 -20.15 5.65
CA LEU A 112 -20.91 -20.24 6.59
C LEU A 112 -22.10 -20.99 5.96
N LYS A 113 -22.45 -20.69 4.71
CA LYS A 113 -23.50 -21.41 3.97
C LYS A 113 -23.19 -22.90 3.79
N LEU A 114 -21.91 -23.26 3.72
CA LEU A 114 -21.44 -24.64 3.62
C LEU A 114 -21.27 -25.31 5.00
N GLY A 115 -21.57 -24.61 6.10
CA GLY A 115 -21.37 -25.11 7.46
C GLY A 115 -19.91 -25.26 7.87
N SER A 116 -18.98 -24.66 7.13
CA SER A 116 -17.52 -24.76 7.34
C SER A 116 -16.91 -23.51 8.01
N ALA A 117 -17.72 -22.53 8.38
CA ALA A 117 -17.31 -21.35 9.15
C ALA A 117 -18.39 -20.96 10.16
N HIS A 118 -18.01 -20.15 11.15
CA HIS A 118 -18.92 -19.66 12.18
C HIS A 118 -19.45 -18.27 11.83
N LYS A 119 -20.60 -17.89 12.43
CA LYS A 119 -21.16 -16.55 12.28
C LYS A 119 -20.16 -15.46 12.69
N SER A 120 -19.41 -15.72 13.76
CA SER A 120 -18.35 -14.83 14.25
C SER A 120 -17.26 -14.53 13.21
N ASP A 121 -16.99 -15.44 12.28
CA ASP A 121 -15.98 -15.22 11.24
C ASP A 121 -16.48 -14.24 10.18
N VAL A 122 -17.79 -14.28 9.89
CA VAL A 122 -18.45 -13.31 9.03
C VAL A 122 -18.52 -11.95 9.73
N ASP A 123 -18.95 -11.92 10.99
CA ASP A 123 -19.08 -10.68 11.77
C ASP A 123 -17.73 -9.93 11.83
N ARG A 124 -16.62 -10.62 12.15
CA ARG A 124 -15.27 -10.03 12.14
C ARG A 124 -14.83 -9.52 10.77
N ALA A 125 -15.20 -10.23 9.69
CA ALA A 125 -14.84 -9.81 8.34
C ALA A 125 -15.63 -8.55 7.93
N GLU A 126 -16.89 -8.45 8.33
CA GLU A 126 -17.75 -7.30 8.10
C GLU A 126 -17.31 -6.07 8.92
N GLU A 127 -16.95 -6.27 10.19
CA GLU A 127 -16.33 -5.22 11.02
C GLU A 127 -15.07 -4.66 10.36
N LYS A 128 -14.17 -5.54 9.88
CA LYS A 128 -12.95 -5.11 9.19
C LYS A 128 -13.23 -4.32 7.93
N LEU A 129 -14.26 -4.71 7.17
CA LEU A 129 -14.67 -3.97 5.98
C LEU A 129 -15.28 -2.61 6.34
N ALA A 130 -16.06 -2.55 7.41
CA ALA A 130 -16.65 -1.30 7.92
C ALA A 130 -15.56 -0.32 8.38
N GLU A 131 -14.54 -0.80 9.12
CA GLU A 131 -13.37 0.00 9.52
C GLU A 131 -12.66 0.63 8.32
N LEU A 132 -12.49 -0.12 7.22
CA LEU A 132 -11.82 0.38 6.02
C LEU A 132 -12.67 1.37 5.22
N LYS A 133 -14.01 1.29 5.33
CA LYS A 133 -14.97 2.21 4.69
C LYS A 133 -15.25 3.45 5.52
N ALA A 134 -14.97 3.41 6.82
CA ALA A 134 -15.15 4.55 7.68
C ALA A 134 -14.30 5.74 7.17
N PRO A 135 -14.84 6.97 7.21
CA PRO A 135 -14.06 8.14 6.84
C PRO A 135 -12.83 8.22 7.75
N LYS A 136 -11.64 8.29 7.15
CA LYS A 136 -10.41 8.56 7.88
C LYS A 136 -10.42 10.05 8.26
N ASN A 137 -10.70 10.32 9.54
CA ASN A 137 -10.56 11.65 10.14
C ASN A 137 -9.09 12.08 10.17
#